data_AF-A0A8I6WLG9-F1
#
_entry.id   AF-A0A8I6WLG9-F1
#
_cell.length_a   1.000
_cell.length_b   1.000
_cell.length_c   1.000
_cell.angle_alpha   90.00
_cell.angle_beta   90.00
_cell.angle_gamma   90.00
#
_symmetry.space_group_name_H-M   'P 1'
#
loop_
_entity.id
_entity.type
_entity.pdbx_description
1 polymer ?
#
loop_
_entity_poly.entity_id
_entity_poly.type
_entity_poly.pdbx_seq_one_letter_code
_entity_poly.pdbx_strand_id
1 'polypeptide(L)' 'MQLMDVVTAYLYGSLDSDIYLKVPDRISVPNNSAKRNMYCVKLNKSLYGLKQSGRMWYNRLSEFLL' A
#
# COMPACT_ATOMS: atom_id res chain seq x y z
N MET A 1 27.84 16.11 3.21
CA MET A 1 26.41 15.82 2.97
C MET A 1 26.32 14.37 2.53
N GLN A 2 25.65 13.51 3.31
CA GLN A 2 25.44 12.11 2.93
C GLN A 2 24.00 11.96 2.42
N LEU A 3 23.84 11.26 1.30
CA LEU A 3 22.55 10.93 0.72
C LEU A 3 22.26 9.46 1.04
N MET A 4 21.00 9.15 1.33
CA MET A 4 20.51 7.78 1.46
C MET A 4 19.37 7.56 0.48
N ASP A 5 19.43 6.44 -0.23
CA ASP A 5 18.32 5.90 -0.99
C ASP A 5 17.77 4.67 -0.27
N VAL A 6 16.46 4.65 -0.06
CA VAL A 6 15.78 3.61 0.71
C VAL A 6 14.96 2.76 -0.24
N VAL A 7 15.38 1.52 -0.41
CA VAL A 7 14.67 0.54 -1.24
C VAL A 7 13.26 0.33 -0.70
N THR A 8 12.27 0.38 -1.57
CA THR A 8 10.86 0.16 -1.21
C THR A 8 10.25 1.13 -0.21
N ALA A 9 10.79 2.35 -0.07
CA ALA A 9 10.38 3.36 0.92
C ALA A 9 8.86 3.49 1.14
N TYR A 10 8.08 3.58 0.06
CA TYR A 10 6.63 3.79 0.15
C TYR A 10 5.85 2.60 0.70
N LEU A 11 6.41 1.39 0.66
CA LEU A 11 5.79 0.17 1.19
C LEU A 11 5.85 0.09 2.71
N TYR A 12 6.69 0.91 3.35
CA TYR A 12 6.80 0.95 4.81
C TYR A 12 5.75 1.86 5.45
N GLY A 13 5.18 2.80 4.69
CA GLY A 13 4.16 3.72 5.18
C GLY A 13 2.88 3.00 5.57
N SER A 14 2.42 3.20 6.80
CA SER A 14 1.09 2.77 7.23
C SER A 14 0.02 3.66 6.59
N LEU A 15 -1.16 3.12 6.31
CA LEU A 15 -2.27 3.89 5.76
C LEU A 15 -3.08 4.53 6.89
N ASP A 16 -3.42 5.80 6.71
CA ASP A 16 -4.31 6.59 7.56
C ASP A 16 -5.79 6.32 7.30
N SER A 17 -6.12 5.55 6.26
CA SER A 17 -7.47 5.22 5.87
C SER A 17 -7.55 3.84 5.22
N ASP A 18 -8.72 3.23 5.31
CA ASP A 18 -9.00 1.95 4.68
C ASP A 18 -9.13 2.12 3.16
N ILE A 19 -8.19 1.54 2.42
CA ILE A 19 -8.19 1.56 0.95
C ILE A 19 -8.44 0.15 0.43
N TYR A 20 -9.45 0.04 -0.41
CA TYR A 20 -9.83 -1.20 -1.08
C TYR A 20 -9.59 -1.08 -2.59
N LEU A 21 -9.02 -2.11 -3.17
CA LEU A 21 -8.79 -2.23 -4.61
C LEU A 21 -9.67 -3.33 -5.19
N LYS A 22 -10.05 -3.16 -6.46
CA LYS A 22 -10.57 -4.26 -7.27
C LYS A 22 -9.51 -5.36 -7.32
N VAL A 23 -9.92 -6.63 -7.20
CA VAL A 23 -9.00 -7.77 -7.28
C VAL A 23 -8.34 -7.80 -8.66
N PRO A 24 -7.00 -7.61 -8.76
CA PRO A 24 -6.26 -7.67 -10.02
C PRO A 24 -6.36 -9.06 -10.65
N ASP A 25 -6.42 -9.18 -11.97
CA ASP A 25 -6.76 -10.43 -12.70
C ASP A 25 -5.86 -11.64 -12.37
N ARG A 26 -4.63 -11.41 -11.88
CA ARG A 26 -3.65 -12.46 -11.57
C ARG A 26 -3.70 -12.97 -10.12
N ILE A 27 -4.62 -12.49 -9.28
CA ILE A 27 -4.77 -12.92 -7.88
C ILE A 27 -5.83 -14.03 -7.77
N SER A 28 -5.61 -15.12 -7.02
CA SER A 28 -6.69 -16.10 -6.83
C SER A 28 -7.78 -15.52 -5.92
N VAL A 29 -9.04 -15.74 -6.28
CA VAL A 29 -10.17 -15.49 -5.37
C VAL A 29 -10.53 -16.77 -4.62
N PRO A 30 -11.12 -16.70 -3.41
CA PRO A 30 -11.45 -17.89 -2.63
C PRO A 30 -12.43 -18.85 -3.31
N ASN A 31 -13.32 -18.33 -4.16
CA ASN A 31 -14.29 -19.11 -4.91
C ASN A 31 -14.29 -18.65 -6.38
N ASN A 32 -13.82 -19.52 -7.27
CA ASN A 32 -13.75 -19.24 -8.71
C ASN A 32 -15.14 -19.19 -9.39
N SER A 33 -16.17 -19.75 -8.75
CA SER A 33 -17.56 -19.70 -9.24
C SER A 33 -18.26 -18.39 -8.90
N ALA A 34 -17.76 -17.64 -7.90
CA ALA A 34 -18.26 -16.31 -7.57
C ALA A 34 -17.66 -15.25 -8.51
N LYS A 35 -18.44 -14.22 -8.85
CA LYS A 35 -17.93 -13.14 -9.70
C LYS A 35 -16.80 -12.40 -8.96
N ARG A 36 -15.67 -12.22 -9.64
CA ARG A 36 -14.47 -11.53 -9.08
C ARG A 36 -14.76 -10.14 -8.50
N ASN A 37 -15.77 -9.44 -9.04
CA ASN A 37 -16.19 -8.12 -8.56
C ASN A 37 -16.90 -8.14 -7.20
N MET A 38 -17.23 -9.33 -6.65
CA MET A 38 -17.75 -9.48 -5.29
C MET A 38 -16.65 -9.44 -4.23
N TYR A 39 -15.38 -9.48 -4.65
CA TYR A 39 -14.22 -9.42 -3.78
C TYR A 39 -13.50 -8.09 -3.95
N CYS A 40 -12.81 -7.67 -2.89
CA CYS A 40 -11.87 -6.55 -2.91
C CYS A 40 -10.62 -6.93 -2.13
N VAL A 41 -9.51 -6.25 -2.42
CA VAL A 41 -8.25 -6.37 -1.66
C VAL A 41 -8.11 -5.13 -0.79
N LYS A 42 -7.96 -5.33 0.53
CA LYS A 42 -7.60 -4.25 1.45
C LYS A 42 -6.09 -4.04 1.41
N LEU A 43 -5.65 -2.80 1.24
CA LEU A 43 -4.25 -2.45 1.40
C LEU A 43 -3.92 -2.32 2.88
N ASN A 44 -2.88 -3.02 3.33
CA ASN A 44 -2.36 -2.90 4.71
C ASN A 44 -1.24 -1.86 4.82
N LYS A 45 -0.63 -1.50 3.68
CA LYS A 45 0.48 -0.56 3.58
C LYS A 45 0.29 0.32 2.34
N SER A 46 0.93 1.47 2.37
CA SER A 46 1.03 2.37 1.23
C SER A 46 1.68 1.65 0.05
N LEU A 47 1.17 1.90 -1.15
CA LEU A 47 1.63 1.29 -2.40
C LEU A 47 2.13 2.38 -3.35
N TYR A 48 3.00 2.04 -4.29
CA TYR A 48 3.35 2.93 -5.39
C TYR A 48 2.12 3.37 -6.18
N GLY A 49 2.09 4.65 -6.57
CA GLY A 49 1.00 5.23 -7.36
C GLY A 49 -0.19 5.75 -6.55
N LEU A 50 -0.24 5.53 -5.23
CA LEU A 50 -1.21 6.26 -4.39
C LEU A 50 -0.75 7.71 -4.24
N LYS A 51 -1.70 8.66 -4.30
CA LYS A 51 -1.39 10.08 -4.17
C LYS A 51 -0.75 10.42 -2.82
N GLN A 52 -1.09 9.68 -1.77
CA GLN A 52 -0.61 9.88 -0.40
C GLN A 52 0.69 9.12 -0.05
N SER A 53 1.27 8.31 -0.95
CA SER A 53 2.39 7.42 -0.60
C SER A 53 3.61 8.16 -0.05
N GLY A 54 3.94 9.32 -0.62
CA GLY A 54 5.04 10.15 -0.14
C GLY A 54 4.80 10.67 1.28
N ARG A 55 3.56 11.05 1.61
CA ARG A 55 3.18 11.50 2.96
C ARG A 55 3.24 10.34 3.96
N MET A 56 2.76 9.16 3.58
CA MET A 56 2.80 7.98 4.45
C MET A 56 4.23 7.54 4.77
N TRP A 57 5.14 7.64 3.79
CA TRP A 57 6.57 7.42 4.02
C TRP A 57 7.18 8.49 4.93
N TYR A 58 6.90 9.77 4.68
CA TYR A 58 7.38 10.86 5.53
C TYR A 58 6.95 10.66 6.99
N ASN A 59 5.67 10.39 7.24
CA ASN A 59 5.18 10.15 8.59
C ASN A 59 5.91 8.98 9.26
N ARG A 60 6.10 7.86 8.54
CA ARG A 60 6.81 6.70 9.06
C ARG A 60 8.27 7.00 9.40
N LEU A 61 8.94 7.79 8.56
CA LEU A 61 10.32 8.19 8.77
C LEU A 61 10.44 9.17 9.94
N SER A 62 9.53 10.14 10.02
CA SER A 62 9.45 11.11 11.12
C SER A 62 9.21 10.42 12.45
N GLU A 63 8.26 9.48 12.55
CA GLU A 63 8.02 8.69 13.77
C GLU A 63 9.24 7.90 14.26
N PHE A 64 10.14 7.53 13.37
CA PHE A 64 11.30 6.72 13.71
C PHE A 64 12.53 7.58 14.08
N LEU A 65 12.65 8.75 13.48
CA LEU A 65 13.82 9.62 13.64
C LEU A 65 13.62 10.78 14.63
N LEU A 66 12.36 11.15 14.92
CA LEU A 66 11.99 12.20 15.89
C LEU A 66 11.36 11.57 17.12
#